data_AF-A0A957VHB7-F1
#
_entry.id   AF-A0A957VHB7-F1
#
_cell.length_a   1.000
_cell.length_b   1.000
_cell.length_c   1.000
_cell.angle_alpha   90.00
_cell.angle_beta   90.00
_cell.angle_gamma   90.00
#
_symmetry.space_group_name_H-M   'P 1'
#
loop_
_entity.id
_entity.type
_entity.pdbx_description
1 polymer ?
#
loop_
_entity_poly.entity_id
_entity_poly.type
_entity_poly.pdbx_seq_one_letter_code
_entity_poly.pdbx_strand_id
1 'polypeptide(L)'
;NQMEQVHECQSPVFLHTEIEDDQVHFYFDIPREAPTVRGYAGVLAEGLDGASPAAVLATPPDVYMLLGLHEAITPQRLRGLHSLMIYMQRQVARVKDKIED
;
A
#
# COMPACT_ATOMS: atom_id res chain seq x y z
N ASN A 1 12.38 6.69 -8.73
CA ASN A 1 13.28 7.13 -7.62
C ASN A 1 12.74 8.23 -6.69
N GLN A 2 11.53 8.78 -6.83
CA GLN A 2 11.01 9.71 -5.81
C GLN A 2 9.90 9.05 -4.99
N MET A 3 10.09 9.00 -3.68
CA MET A 3 9.10 8.58 -2.69
C MET A 3 8.04 9.68 -2.53
N GLU A 4 6.76 9.30 -2.52
CA GLU A 4 5.63 10.21 -2.34
C GLU A 4 4.97 9.99 -0.97
N GLN A 5 4.56 11.08 -0.32
CA GLN A 5 3.93 11.00 0.99
C GLN A 5 2.47 10.55 0.88
N VAL A 6 2.07 9.60 1.73
CA VAL A 6 0.68 9.15 1.91
C VAL A 6 0.01 10.06 2.96
N HIS A 7 -0.59 11.15 2.50
CA HIS A 7 -1.13 12.20 3.38
C HIS A 7 -2.33 11.75 4.23
N GLU A 8 -2.98 10.65 3.84
CA GLU A 8 -4.12 10.08 4.55
C GLU A 8 -3.71 9.35 5.85
N CYS A 9 -2.43 9.04 6.02
CA CYS A 9 -1.89 8.48 7.26
C CYS A 9 -1.56 9.58 8.27
N GLN A 10 -1.89 9.35 9.54
CA GLN A 10 -1.49 10.27 10.63
C GLN A 10 0.02 10.24 10.90
N SER A 11 0.64 9.07 10.74
CA SER A 11 2.09 8.93 10.77
C SER A 11 2.66 9.28 9.40
N PRO A 12 3.88 9.86 9.31
CA PRO A 12 4.52 10.12 8.03
C PRO A 12 4.83 8.78 7.36
N VAL A 13 4.16 8.49 6.24
CA VAL A 13 4.36 7.28 5.43
C VAL A 13 4.74 7.76 4.04
N PHE A 14 5.79 7.18 3.48
CA PHE A 14 6.18 7.43 2.11
C PHE A 14 6.19 6.13 1.31
N LEU A 15 5.76 6.21 0.06
CA LEU A 15 5.66 5.08 -0.85
C LEU A 15 6.31 5.43 -2.19
N HIS A 16 7.07 4.49 -2.72
CA HIS A 16 7.46 4.44 -4.12
C HIS A 16 6.98 3.13 -4.74
N THR A 17 6.46 3.21 -5.96
CA THR A 17 6.02 2.06 -6.75
C THR A 17 6.80 1.98 -8.04
N GLU A 18 7.31 0.79 -8.35
CA GLU A 18 7.95 0.44 -9.61
C GLU A 18 7.14 -0.66 -10.29
N ILE A 19 7.14 -0.65 -11.63
CA ILE A 19 6.54 -1.72 -12.44
C ILE A 19 7.59 -2.11 -13.48
N GLU A 20 8.07 -3.35 -13.41
CA GLU A 20 9.07 -3.93 -14.32
C GLU A 20 8.59 -5.31 -14.77
N ASP A 21 8.66 -5.63 -16.06
CA ASP A 21 8.22 -6.93 -16.60
C ASP A 21 6.80 -7.36 -16.15
N ASP A 22 5.85 -6.40 -16.10
CA ASP A 22 4.48 -6.58 -15.60
C ASP A 22 4.39 -7.02 -14.12
N GLN A 23 5.41 -6.71 -13.33
CA GLN A 23 5.49 -7.00 -11.89
C GLN A 23 5.59 -5.71 -11.09
N VAL A 24 4.78 -5.61 -10.03
CA VAL A 24 4.75 -4.44 -9.15
C VAL A 24 5.69 -4.63 -7.96
N HIS A 25 6.48 -3.60 -7.67
CA HIS A 25 7.34 -3.53 -6.48
C HIS A 25 7.03 -2.29 -5.65
N PHE A 26 6.95 -2.47 -4.34
CA PHE A 26 6.64 -1.39 -3.39
C PHE A 26 7.80 -1.14 -2.43
N TYR A 27 8.16 0.13 -2.28
CA TYR A 27 9.15 0.58 -1.33
C TYR A 27 8.53 1.55 -0.36
N PHE A 28 8.65 1.26 0.93
CA PHE A 28 8.06 2.06 2.00
C PHE A 28 9.12 2.69 2.88
N ASP A 29 8.92 3.96 3.24
CA ASP A 29 9.57 4.59 4.38
C ASP A 29 8.51 4.95 5.43
N ILE A 30 8.64 4.35 6.61
CA ILE A 30 7.70 4.45 7.72
C ILE A 30 8.55 4.58 8.99
N PRO A 31 8.20 5.47 9.95
CA PRO A 31 8.91 5.67 11.22
C PRO A 31 8.72 4.51 12.20
N ARG A 32 9.68 4.27 13.10
CA ARG A 32 9.67 3.10 14.03
C ARG A 32 8.54 3.19 15.04
N GLU A 33 8.11 4.41 15.32
CA GLU A 33 7.04 4.80 16.23
C GLU A 33 5.64 4.46 15.69
N ALA A 34 5.52 4.06 14.40
CA ALA A 34 4.28 3.63 13.76
C ALA A 34 4.23 2.10 13.50
N PRO A 35 4.29 1.24 14.53
CA PRO A 35 4.47 -0.20 14.36
C PRO A 35 3.29 -0.88 13.65
N THR A 36 2.06 -0.43 13.88
CA THR A 36 0.87 -0.99 13.23
C THR A 36 0.86 -0.72 11.72
N VAL A 37 1.19 0.51 11.31
CA VAL A 37 1.24 0.89 9.89
C VAL A 37 2.38 0.17 9.20
N ARG A 38 3.55 0.09 9.85
CA ARG A 38 4.70 -0.67 9.34
C ARG A 38 4.37 -2.16 9.16
N GLY A 39 3.74 -2.77 10.16
CA GLY A 39 3.36 -4.18 10.10
C GLY A 39 2.39 -4.45 8.95
N TYR A 40 1.37 -3.60 8.80
CA TYR A 40 0.42 -3.73 7.70
C TYR A 40 1.07 -3.49 6.32
N ALA A 41 1.90 -2.45 6.18
CA ALA A 41 2.65 -2.21 4.96
C ALA A 41 3.56 -3.39 4.59
N GLY A 42 4.18 -4.04 5.59
CA GLY A 42 4.97 -5.26 5.37
C GLY A 42 4.12 -6.44 4.88
N VAL A 43 2.92 -6.63 5.44
CA VAL A 43 1.99 -7.67 4.97
C VAL A 43 1.54 -7.40 3.53
N LEU A 44 1.21 -6.15 3.19
CA LEU A 44 0.83 -5.79 1.83
C LEU A 44 1.99 -5.93 0.84
N ALA A 45 3.20 -5.50 1.24
CA ALA A 45 4.40 -5.63 0.41
C ALA A 45 4.66 -7.11 0.11
N GLU A 46 4.72 -7.96 1.13
CA GLU A 46 4.96 -9.40 0.95
C GLU A 46 3.86 -10.07 0.11
N GLY A 47 2.60 -9.69 0.30
CA GLY A 47 1.48 -10.31 -0.41
C GLY A 47 1.30 -9.84 -1.85
N LEU A 48 1.86 -8.68 -2.23
CA LEU A 48 1.67 -8.06 -3.55
C LEU A 48 2.97 -7.89 -4.34
N ASP A 49 4.13 -8.17 -3.75
CA ASP A 49 5.41 -8.12 -4.46
C ASP A 49 5.41 -9.10 -5.63
N GLY A 50 5.82 -8.62 -6.80
CA GLY A 50 5.82 -9.41 -8.03
C GLY A 50 4.44 -9.65 -8.65
N ALA A 51 3.35 -9.16 -8.04
CA ALA A 51 2.01 -9.28 -8.61
C ALA A 51 1.85 -8.36 -9.82
N SER A 52 0.96 -8.73 -10.75
CA SER A 52 0.67 -7.85 -11.89
C SER A 52 -0.09 -6.60 -11.46
N PRO A 53 0.03 -5.48 -12.21
CA PRO A 53 -0.75 -4.27 -11.94
C PRO A 53 -2.25 -4.56 -11.85
N ALA A 54 -2.77 -5.43 -12.72
CA ALA A 54 -4.17 -5.84 -12.70
C ALA A 54 -4.55 -6.58 -11.40
N ALA A 55 -3.69 -7.46 -10.89
CA ALA A 55 -3.93 -8.18 -9.64
C ALA A 55 -3.94 -7.24 -8.43
N VAL A 56 -3.00 -6.29 -8.37
CA VAL A 56 -2.97 -5.27 -7.31
C VAL A 56 -4.24 -4.41 -7.35
N LEU A 57 -4.63 -3.94 -8.53
CA LEU A 57 -5.83 -3.10 -8.69
C LEU A 57 -7.13 -3.85 -8.40
N ALA A 58 -7.15 -5.17 -8.56
CA ALA A 58 -8.29 -6.03 -8.22
C ALA A 58 -8.36 -6.39 -6.72
N THR A 59 -7.29 -6.13 -5.95
CA THR A 59 -7.26 -6.46 -4.52
C THR A 59 -8.27 -5.58 -3.76
N PRO A 60 -9.13 -6.15 -2.90
CA PRO A 60 -10.08 -5.36 -2.12
C PRO A 60 -9.35 -4.35 -1.20
N PRO A 61 -9.74 -3.07 -1.18
CA PRO A 61 -9.08 -2.06 -0.34
C PRO A 61 -9.29 -2.31 1.17
N ASP A 62 -10.27 -3.14 1.51
CA ASP A 62 -10.60 -3.60 2.85
C ASP A 62 -9.97 -4.96 3.21
N VAL A 63 -8.85 -5.34 2.58
CA VAL A 63 -8.09 -6.58 2.90
C VAL A 63 -7.75 -6.74 4.38
N TYR A 64 -7.67 -5.64 5.16
CA TYR A 64 -7.54 -5.70 6.62
C TYR A 64 -8.71 -6.42 7.32
N MET A 65 -9.89 -6.50 6.70
CA MET A 65 -11.03 -7.29 7.18
C MET A 65 -10.75 -8.78 7.06
N LEU A 66 -10.24 -9.22 5.90
CA LEU A 66 -9.86 -10.60 5.62
C LEU A 66 -8.72 -11.07 6.53
N LEU A 67 -7.82 -10.15 6.90
CA LEU A 67 -6.72 -10.40 7.84
C LEU A 67 -7.16 -10.36 9.31
N GLY A 68 -8.45 -10.12 9.62
CA GLY A 68 -8.95 -10.06 10.99
C GLY A 68 -8.47 -8.84 11.81
N LEU A 69 -7.81 -7.87 11.18
CA LEU A 69 -7.21 -6.74 11.90
C LEU A 69 -8.26 -5.84 12.57
N HIS A 70 -9.48 -5.84 12.05
CA HIS A 70 -10.61 -5.09 12.60
C HIS A 70 -10.98 -5.49 14.04
N GLU A 71 -10.62 -6.71 14.47
CA GLU A 71 -10.83 -7.18 15.84
C GLU A 71 -9.74 -6.67 16.81
N ALA A 72 -8.56 -6.32 16.28
CA ALA A 72 -7.37 -6.01 17.07
C ALA A 72 -7.00 -4.52 17.13
N ILE A 73 -7.52 -3.69 16.21
CA ILE A 73 -7.13 -2.27 16.10
C ILE A 73 -8.35 -1.34 16.02
N THR A 74 -8.15 -0.08 16.41
CA THR A 74 -9.24 0.90 16.49
C THR A 74 -9.75 1.33 15.11
N PRO A 75 -11.00 1.82 15.00
CA PRO A 75 -11.56 2.33 13.74
C PRO A 75 -10.72 3.42 13.06
N GLN A 76 -10.05 4.26 13.83
CA GLN A 76 -9.15 5.29 13.28
C GLN A 76 -7.92 4.68 12.61
N ARG A 77 -7.37 3.59 13.16
CA ARG A 77 -6.24 2.89 12.55
C ARG A 77 -6.67 2.16 11.28
N LEU A 78 -7.85 1.52 11.30
CA LEU A 78 -8.42 0.86 10.11
C LEU A 78 -8.59 1.82 8.95
N ARG A 79 -9.04 3.07 9.20
CA ARG A 79 -9.09 4.10 8.15
C ARG A 79 -7.73 4.36 7.50
N GLY A 80 -6.67 4.45 8.31
CA GLY A 80 -5.31 4.59 7.79
C GLY A 80 -4.87 3.39 6.94
N LEU A 81 -5.18 2.17 7.37
CA LEU A 81 -4.87 0.95 6.62
C LEU A 81 -5.61 0.91 5.28
N HIS A 82 -6.92 1.21 5.28
CA HIS A 82 -7.74 1.32 4.08
C HIS A 82 -7.16 2.35 3.10
N SER A 83 -6.84 3.55 3.60
CA SER A 83 -6.27 4.63 2.80
C SER A 83 -4.91 4.26 2.21
N LEU A 84 -4.06 3.55 2.96
CA LEU A 84 -2.77 3.09 2.44
C LEU A 84 -2.95 2.15 1.24
N MET A 85 -3.86 1.17 1.33
CA MET A 85 -4.12 0.24 0.23
C MET A 85 -4.66 0.97 -1.02
N ILE A 86 -5.61 1.90 -0.84
CA ILE A 86 -6.11 2.73 -1.94
C ILE A 86 -5.00 3.57 -2.57
N TYR A 87 -4.12 4.13 -1.74
CA TYR A 87 -3.02 4.95 -2.23
C TYR A 87 -2.02 4.11 -3.04
N MET A 88 -1.70 2.90 -2.61
CA MET A 88 -0.88 1.95 -3.38
C MET A 88 -1.51 1.67 -4.75
N GLN A 89 -2.82 1.40 -4.80
CA GLN A 89 -3.54 1.17 -6.07
C GLN A 89 -3.50 2.39 -7.00
N ARG A 90 -3.64 3.60 -6.45
CA ARG A 90 -3.52 4.84 -7.23
C ARG A 90 -2.12 5.02 -7.80
N GLN A 91 -1.08 4.72 -7.03
CA GLN A 91 0.29 4.76 -7.55
C GLN A 91 0.49 3.74 -8.67
N VAL A 92 0.01 2.50 -8.50
CA VAL A 92 0.09 1.47 -9.54
C VAL A 92 -0.62 1.91 -10.82
N ALA A 93 -1.86 2.38 -10.75
CA ALA A 93 -2.60 2.85 -11.92
C ALA A 93 -1.82 3.95 -12.66
N ARG A 94 -1.34 4.95 -11.94
CA ARG A 94 -0.60 6.07 -12.52
C ARG A 94 0.75 5.65 -13.11
N VAL A 95 1.48 4.73 -12.47
CA VAL A 95 2.77 4.24 -12.99
C VAL A 95 2.53 3.37 -14.23
N LYS A 96 1.48 2.54 -14.21
CA LYS A 96 1.06 1.73 -15.37
C LYS A 96 0.74 2.61 -16.57
N ASP A 97 -0.10 3.64 -16.39
CA ASP A 97 -0.49 4.56 -17.47
C ASP A 97 0.75 5.22 -18.12
N LYS A 98 1.74 5.62 -17.30
CA LYS A 98 3.00 6.23 -17.79
C LYS A 98 3.92 5.28 -18.57
N ILE A 99 3.77 3.97 -18.40
CA ILE A 99 4.59 2.96 -19.11
C ILE A 99 3.92 2.57 -20.43
N GLU A 100 2.59 2.66 -20.51
CA GLU A 100 1.81 2.35 -21.70
C GLU A 100 1.76 3.51 -22.71
N ASP A 101 2.02 4.75 -22.27
CA ASP A 101 2.19 5.96 -23.08
C ASP A 101 3.56 6.05 -23.80
#